data_AF-A0A8J8YBE0-F1
#
_entry.id   AF-A0A8J8YBE0-F1
#
_cell.length_a   1.000
_cell.length_b   1.000
_cell.length_c   1.000
_cell.angle_alpha   90.00
_cell.angle_beta   90.00
_cell.angle_gamma   90.00
#
_symmetry.space_group_name_H-M   'P 1'
#
loop_
_entity.id
_entity.type
_entity.pdbx_description
1 polymer ?
#
loop_
_entity_poly.entity_id
_entity_poly.type
_entity_poly.pdbx_seq_one_letter_code
_entity_poly.pdbx_strand_id
1 'polypeptide(L)'
;MSFQDLEAGHVRGAPLGGGRRNGRGPAGAGGAGAGASQAVASGVFQINTAVATFQRLVNTLGTPKDTPDLRDRIHKTRQHITQLVKDTSDKLKQASEADHRVEVSATKKIADAKLAKDFQAVLKEFQKAQRLAVEREAAYAPFITQAGLPQSYNSSEVNNGADKLAEQRTQLLESRRQELVFLDNEIVFNEAIIEERDQGIQEIQHQITEVNEIFKDLAVLVHDQGAMIDDIDSHIENAVVATSQAKDLVTRFLAADMLVTGYLRRGPAHSDNSTCSIKAWKAAEPGMDPGIRLDVSRR
;
A
#
# COMPACT_ATOMS: atom_id res chain seq x y z
N MET A 1 -70.27 -12.24 -3.55
CA MET A 1 -69.63 -12.37 -2.22
C MET A 1 -68.17 -12.02 -2.35
N SER A 2 -67.66 -11.28 -1.38
CA SER A 2 -66.40 -10.54 -1.36
C SER A 2 -65.17 -11.43 -1.15
N PHE A 3 -64.02 -10.88 -1.51
CA PHE A 3 -62.68 -11.49 -1.59
C PHE A 3 -62.03 -11.88 -0.23
N GLN A 4 -62.85 -12.25 0.77
CA GLN A 4 -62.40 -12.58 2.14
C GLN A 4 -62.71 -14.02 2.59
N ASP A 5 -63.30 -14.87 1.74
CA ASP A 5 -63.74 -16.24 2.13
C ASP A 5 -62.81 -17.38 1.63
N LEU A 6 -61.64 -17.07 1.05
CA LEU A 6 -60.64 -18.08 0.66
C LEU A 6 -59.57 -18.32 1.74
N GLU A 7 -59.71 -17.74 2.94
CA GLU A 7 -58.74 -17.84 4.04
C GLU A 7 -59.05 -18.97 5.05
N ALA A 8 -60.04 -19.83 4.82
CA ALA A 8 -60.32 -20.94 5.75
C ALA A 8 -60.71 -22.24 5.04
N GLY A 9 -59.73 -23.11 4.80
CA GLY A 9 -59.91 -24.42 4.16
C GLY A 9 -59.05 -25.51 4.80
N HIS A 10 -59.38 -25.88 6.03
CA HIS A 10 -58.82 -27.00 6.76
C HIS A 10 -59.20 -28.33 6.09
N VAL A 11 -58.22 -29.15 5.66
CA VAL A 11 -58.44 -30.59 5.42
C VAL A 11 -57.34 -31.40 6.08
N ARG A 12 -57.77 -32.17 7.08
CA ARG A 12 -57.05 -33.21 7.81
C ARG A 12 -56.68 -34.39 6.90
N GLY A 13 -55.46 -34.88 7.04
CA GLY A 13 -55.04 -36.23 6.63
C GLY A 13 -53.62 -36.53 7.14
N ALA A 14 -53.49 -37.42 8.11
CA ALA A 14 -52.22 -37.93 8.67
C ALA A 14 -52.10 -39.44 8.37
N PRO A 15 -51.03 -40.14 8.79
CA PRO A 15 -49.62 -40.02 8.39
C PRO A 15 -49.07 -41.39 7.89
N LEU A 16 -47.96 -41.42 7.14
CA LEU A 16 -47.14 -42.64 7.01
C LEU A 16 -45.66 -42.29 7.05
N GLY A 17 -44.96 -42.97 7.96
CA GLY A 17 -43.57 -42.73 8.32
C GLY A 17 -42.56 -43.19 7.29
N GLY A 18 -41.37 -42.61 7.41
CA GLY A 18 -40.18 -42.97 6.66
C GLY A 18 -38.99 -42.22 7.23
N GLY A 19 -38.54 -42.61 8.42
CA GLY A 19 -37.27 -42.14 8.95
C GLY A 19 -36.13 -42.58 8.02
N ARG A 20 -35.25 -41.65 7.65
CA ARG A 20 -33.85 -41.93 7.31
C ARG A 20 -33.00 -40.67 7.18
N ARG A 21 -31.94 -40.67 7.99
CA ARG A 21 -30.62 -40.06 7.83
C ARG A 21 -30.50 -38.54 8.00
N ASN A 22 -30.08 -38.20 9.23
CA ASN A 22 -29.03 -37.21 9.50
C ASN A 22 -27.96 -37.22 8.39
N GLY A 23 -28.02 -36.21 7.52
CA GLY A 23 -26.93 -35.77 6.67
C GLY A 23 -26.45 -34.40 7.15
N ARG A 24 -25.94 -34.34 8.39
CA ARG A 24 -25.22 -33.18 8.89
C ARG A 24 -23.84 -33.21 8.23
N GLY A 25 -23.73 -32.57 7.06
CA GLY A 25 -22.45 -32.32 6.42
C GLY A 25 -21.53 -31.52 7.36
N PRO A 26 -20.21 -31.71 7.28
CA PRO A 26 -19.28 -30.94 8.09
C PRO A 26 -19.28 -29.52 7.56
N ALA A 27 -19.99 -28.61 8.25
CA ALA A 27 -19.72 -27.18 8.16
C ALA A 27 -18.40 -26.94 8.89
N GLY A 28 -17.28 -27.23 8.23
CA GLY A 28 -15.94 -27.19 8.79
C GLY A 28 -15.03 -26.23 8.01
N ALA A 29 -14.61 -25.17 8.69
CA ALA A 29 -13.28 -24.56 8.57
C ALA A 29 -12.87 -23.78 7.31
N GLY A 30 -13.73 -23.59 6.29
CA GLY A 30 -13.35 -22.81 5.10
C GLY A 30 -13.40 -21.26 5.24
N GLY A 31 -14.15 -20.73 6.20
CA GLY A 31 -14.48 -19.29 6.24
C GLY A 31 -13.55 -18.42 7.09
N ALA A 32 -12.96 -18.98 8.16
CA ALA A 32 -12.19 -18.19 9.12
C ALA A 32 -10.85 -17.69 8.53
N GLY A 33 -10.16 -18.54 7.75
CA GLY A 33 -8.89 -18.20 7.12
C GLY A 33 -9.04 -17.19 5.97
N ALA A 34 -10.06 -17.34 5.13
CA ALA A 34 -10.31 -16.42 4.01
C ALA A 34 -10.72 -15.01 4.49
N GLY A 35 -11.50 -14.95 5.58
CA GLY A 35 -11.86 -13.68 6.22
C GLY A 35 -10.65 -12.93 6.81
N ALA A 36 -9.68 -13.66 7.37
CA ALA A 36 -8.47 -13.06 7.94
C ALA A 36 -7.58 -12.40 6.86
N SER A 37 -7.29 -13.11 5.76
CA SER A 37 -6.53 -12.55 4.63
C SER A 37 -7.20 -11.33 4.02
N GLN A 38 -8.53 -11.37 3.86
CA GLN A 38 -9.29 -10.22 3.35
C GLN A 38 -9.25 -9.03 4.31
N ALA A 39 -9.31 -9.28 5.63
CA ALA A 39 -9.20 -8.23 6.63
C ALA A 39 -7.82 -7.57 6.63
N VAL A 40 -6.74 -8.35 6.43
CA VAL A 40 -5.38 -7.80 6.24
C VAL A 40 -5.31 -6.94 4.98
N ALA A 41 -5.82 -7.43 3.84
CA ALA A 41 -5.84 -6.68 2.59
C ALA A 41 -6.57 -5.32 2.73
N SER A 42 -7.71 -5.31 3.42
CA SER A 42 -8.44 -4.08 3.71
C SER A 42 -7.63 -3.14 4.62
N GLY A 43 -6.98 -3.67 5.66
CA GLY A 43 -6.11 -2.91 6.54
C GLY A 43 -4.97 -2.23 5.78
N VAL A 44 -4.25 -2.97 4.94
CA VAL A 44 -3.17 -2.43 4.09
C VAL A 44 -3.66 -1.29 3.21
N PHE A 45 -4.82 -1.44 2.58
CA PHE A 45 -5.41 -0.39 1.74
C PHE A 45 -5.79 0.88 2.54
N GLN A 46 -6.40 0.70 3.72
CA GLN A 46 -6.76 1.80 4.61
C GLN A 46 -5.52 2.56 5.09
N ILE A 47 -4.47 1.85 5.49
CA ILE A 47 -3.20 2.44 5.89
C ILE A 47 -2.60 3.22 4.73
N ASN A 48 -2.52 2.65 3.53
CA ASN A 48 -1.95 3.35 2.37
C ASN A 48 -2.71 4.67 2.07
N THR A 49 -4.04 4.62 2.14
CA THR A 49 -4.89 5.80 1.96
C THR A 49 -4.63 6.85 3.05
N ALA A 50 -4.55 6.43 4.32
CA ALA A 50 -4.29 7.31 5.44
C ALA A 50 -2.86 7.89 5.43
N VAL A 51 -1.87 7.15 4.97
CA VAL A 51 -0.50 7.62 4.78
C VAL A 51 -0.45 8.71 3.70
N ALA A 52 -1.16 8.51 2.58
CA ALA A 52 -1.25 9.52 1.52
C ALA A 52 -1.93 10.81 2.00
N THR A 53 -2.98 10.72 2.82
CA THR A 53 -3.61 11.92 3.41
C THR A 53 -2.68 12.59 4.41
N PHE A 54 -2.03 11.83 5.30
CA PHE A 54 -1.04 12.33 6.25
C PHE A 54 0.08 13.10 5.56
N GLN A 55 0.64 12.55 4.47
CA GLN A 55 1.71 13.20 3.71
C GLN A 55 1.25 14.54 3.09
N ARG A 56 0.00 14.64 2.62
CA ARG A 56 -0.57 15.91 2.15
C ARG A 56 -0.69 16.93 3.29
N LEU A 57 -1.16 16.51 4.47
CA LEU A 57 -1.26 17.38 5.63
C LEU A 57 0.12 17.89 6.07
N VAL A 58 1.11 17.00 6.19
CA VAL A 58 2.51 17.35 6.55
C VAL A 58 3.14 18.28 5.52
N ASN A 59 2.85 18.12 4.23
CA ASN A 59 3.33 19.05 3.20
C ASN A 59 2.73 20.46 3.30
N THR A 60 1.65 20.61 4.06
CA THR A 60 1.02 21.91 4.32
C THR A 60 1.65 22.60 5.54
N LEU A 61 2.36 21.86 6.40
CA LEU A 61 3.13 22.43 7.52
C LEU A 61 4.26 23.32 7.01
N GLY A 62 4.44 24.47 7.66
CA GLY A 62 5.43 25.49 7.27
C GLY A 62 4.98 26.43 6.15
N THR A 63 3.77 26.27 5.61
CA THR A 63 3.14 27.25 4.72
C THR A 63 2.31 28.24 5.56
N PRO A 64 1.90 29.41 5.03
CA PRO A 64 0.99 30.33 5.74
C PRO A 64 -0.40 29.75 6.08
N LYS A 65 -0.67 28.49 5.70
CA LYS A 65 -1.85 27.71 6.11
C LYS A 65 -1.61 26.85 7.35
N ASP A 66 -0.42 26.92 7.95
CA ASP A 66 -0.13 26.28 9.23
C ASP A 66 -1.03 26.89 10.31
N THR A 67 -1.92 26.06 10.85
CA THR A 67 -2.94 26.42 11.84
C THR A 67 -2.92 25.35 12.92
N PRO A 68 -3.26 25.69 14.18
CA PRO A 68 -3.32 24.70 15.26
C PRO A 68 -4.28 23.54 14.91
N ASP A 69 -5.42 23.83 14.25
CA ASP A 69 -6.34 22.79 13.75
C ASP A 69 -5.71 21.81 12.76
N LEU A 70 -4.80 22.28 11.90
CA LEU A 70 -4.08 21.42 10.96
C LEU A 70 -3.13 20.48 11.71
N ARG A 71 -2.42 21.00 12.73
CA ARG A 71 -1.52 20.21 13.58
C ARG A 71 -2.28 19.13 14.33
N ASP A 72 -3.39 19.50 14.94
CA ASP A 72 -4.33 18.58 15.58
C ASP A 72 -4.77 17.45 14.64
N ARG A 73 -5.10 17.77 13.39
CA ARG A 73 -5.48 16.78 12.37
C ARG A 73 -4.31 15.87 12.00
N ILE A 74 -3.09 16.40 11.92
CA ILE A 74 -1.87 15.62 11.68
C ILE A 74 -1.64 14.64 12.83
N HIS A 75 -1.74 15.09 14.09
CA HIS A 75 -1.62 14.23 15.26
C HIS A 75 -2.68 13.11 15.27
N LYS A 76 -3.95 13.45 15.04
CA LYS A 76 -5.06 12.47 14.97
C LYS A 76 -4.89 11.46 13.83
N THR A 77 -4.52 11.93 12.64
CA THR A 77 -4.31 11.06 11.46
C THR A 77 -3.15 10.10 11.71
N ARG A 78 -2.06 10.60 12.30
CA ARG A 78 -0.89 9.79 12.67
C ARG A 78 -1.24 8.71 13.70
N GLN A 79 -1.96 9.06 14.78
CA GLN A 79 -2.44 8.08 15.77
C GLN A 79 -3.34 7.02 15.13
N HIS A 80 -4.25 7.43 14.25
CA HIS A 80 -5.11 6.52 13.52
C HIS A 80 -4.32 5.53 12.64
N ILE A 81 -3.30 5.99 11.92
CA ILE A 81 -2.41 5.12 11.14
C ILE A 81 -1.72 4.11 12.05
N THR A 82 -1.16 4.54 13.18
CA THR A 82 -0.50 3.64 14.14
C THR A 82 -1.46 2.55 14.64
N GLN A 83 -2.71 2.89 14.93
CA GLN A 83 -3.72 1.90 15.32
C GLN A 83 -4.02 0.91 14.19
N LEU A 84 -4.22 1.40 12.97
CA LEU A 84 -4.45 0.53 11.81
C LEU A 84 -3.26 -0.42 11.57
N VAL A 85 -2.03 0.06 11.77
CA VAL A 85 -0.81 -0.74 11.65
C VAL A 85 -0.79 -1.87 12.69
N LYS A 86 -1.13 -1.58 13.95
CA LYS A 86 -1.24 -2.60 15.01
C LYS A 86 -2.30 -3.63 14.67
N ASP A 87 -3.52 -3.18 14.37
CA ASP A 87 -4.65 -4.06 14.06
C ASP A 87 -4.36 -4.95 12.84
N THR A 88 -3.69 -4.40 11.82
CA THR A 88 -3.32 -5.15 10.62
C THR A 88 -2.19 -6.14 10.90
N SER A 89 -1.23 -5.77 11.76
CA SER A 89 -0.16 -6.68 12.20
C SER A 89 -0.74 -7.87 12.97
N ASP A 90 -1.64 -7.63 13.92
CA ASP A 90 -2.27 -8.69 14.70
C ASP A 90 -3.10 -9.64 13.82
N LYS A 91 -3.85 -9.09 12.87
CA LYS A 91 -4.61 -9.88 11.88
C LYS A 91 -3.68 -10.72 10.98
N LEU A 92 -2.54 -10.16 10.58
CA LEU A 92 -1.55 -10.87 9.77
C LEU A 92 -0.87 -12.00 10.57
N LYS A 93 -0.53 -11.75 11.84
CA LYS A 93 -0.03 -12.79 12.75
C LYS A 93 -1.04 -13.92 12.92
N GLN A 94 -2.31 -13.58 13.16
CA GLN A 94 -3.41 -14.56 13.27
C GLN A 94 -3.62 -15.37 11.98
N ALA A 95 -3.56 -14.71 10.81
CA ALA A 95 -3.67 -15.39 9.52
C ALA A 95 -2.52 -16.40 9.32
N SER A 96 -1.28 -16.00 9.64
CA SER A 96 -0.10 -16.85 9.53
C SER A 96 -0.11 -18.03 10.50
N GLU A 97 -0.54 -17.84 11.75
CA GLU A 97 -0.67 -18.93 12.73
C GLU A 97 -1.76 -19.93 12.34
N ALA A 98 -2.89 -19.46 11.78
CA ALA A 98 -3.94 -20.33 11.27
C ALA A 98 -3.44 -21.20 10.11
N ASP A 99 -2.55 -20.66 9.28
CA ASP A 99 -1.93 -21.35 8.15
C ASP A 99 -0.90 -22.42 8.54
N HIS A 100 -0.33 -22.31 9.73
CA HIS A 100 0.54 -23.34 10.30
C HIS A 100 -0.24 -24.48 10.97
N ARG A 101 -1.46 -24.21 11.47
CA ARG A 101 -2.29 -25.20 12.18
C ARG A 101 -3.14 -26.08 11.26
N VAL A 102 -3.47 -25.59 10.07
CA VAL A 102 -4.27 -26.29 9.07
C VAL A 102 -3.39 -26.48 7.84
N GLU A 103 -3.44 -27.64 7.18
CA GLU A 103 -2.80 -27.78 5.87
C GLU A 103 -3.53 -26.88 4.87
N VAL A 104 -3.03 -25.66 4.69
CA VAL A 104 -3.62 -24.64 3.84
C VAL A 104 -3.11 -24.78 2.40
N SER A 105 -3.99 -24.55 1.42
CA SER A 105 -3.65 -24.62 -0.01
C SER A 105 -2.51 -23.67 -0.35
N ALA A 106 -1.62 -24.09 -1.26
CA ALA A 106 -0.50 -23.28 -1.72
C ALA A 106 -0.96 -21.89 -2.18
N THR A 107 -2.10 -21.78 -2.87
CA THR A 107 -2.68 -20.52 -3.33
C THR A 107 -2.94 -19.51 -2.20
N LYS A 108 -3.37 -19.96 -1.02
CA LYS A 108 -3.64 -19.07 0.11
C LYS A 108 -2.35 -18.58 0.78
N LYS A 109 -1.36 -19.47 0.96
CA LYS A 109 -0.03 -19.10 1.47
C LYS A 109 0.63 -18.02 0.61
N ILE A 110 0.46 -18.11 -0.71
CA ILE A 110 0.97 -17.12 -1.67
C ILE A 110 0.27 -15.76 -1.50
N ALA A 111 -1.05 -15.78 -1.35
CA ALA A 111 -1.81 -14.56 -1.14
C ALA A 111 -1.40 -13.87 0.17
N ASP A 112 -1.23 -14.62 1.24
CA ASP A 112 -0.85 -14.09 2.56
C ASP A 112 0.60 -13.56 2.56
N ALA A 113 1.51 -14.26 1.89
CA ALA A 113 2.88 -13.81 1.72
C ALA A 113 2.97 -12.51 0.89
N LYS A 114 2.16 -12.39 -0.17
CA LYS A 114 2.04 -11.16 -0.96
C LYS A 114 1.49 -10.01 -0.11
N LEU A 115 0.44 -10.27 0.68
CA LEU A 115 -0.13 -9.27 1.58
C LEU A 115 0.88 -8.79 2.63
N ALA A 116 1.73 -9.68 3.14
CA ALA A 116 2.79 -9.32 4.07
C ALA A 116 3.85 -8.41 3.41
N LYS A 117 4.23 -8.69 2.15
CA LYS A 117 5.14 -7.84 1.35
C LYS A 117 4.53 -6.47 1.05
N ASP A 118 3.26 -6.42 0.68
CA ASP A 118 2.52 -5.17 0.43
C ASP A 118 2.42 -4.34 1.72
N PHE A 119 2.12 -4.99 2.86
CA PHE A 119 2.08 -4.32 4.16
C PHE A 119 3.44 -3.72 4.53
N GLN A 120 4.54 -4.47 4.34
CA GLN A 120 5.89 -3.97 4.58
C GLN A 120 6.22 -2.74 3.72
N ALA A 121 5.78 -2.72 2.45
CA ALA A 121 5.97 -1.57 1.57
C ALA A 121 5.24 -0.33 2.09
N VAL A 122 4.00 -0.48 2.52
CA VAL A 122 3.20 0.63 3.09
C VAL A 122 3.84 1.17 4.38
N LEU A 123 4.35 0.30 5.25
CA LEU A 123 5.05 0.74 6.47
C LEU A 123 6.31 1.55 6.19
N LYS A 124 7.07 1.21 5.14
CA LYS A 124 8.24 2.01 4.73
C LYS A 124 7.83 3.42 4.30
N GLU A 125 6.74 3.54 3.53
CA GLU A 125 6.24 4.86 3.13
C GLU A 125 5.73 5.66 4.34
N PHE A 126 5.07 4.99 5.31
CA PHE A 126 4.67 5.66 6.55
C PHE A 126 5.87 6.18 7.35
N GLN A 127 6.93 5.39 7.52
CA GLN A 127 8.17 5.83 8.20
C GLN A 127 8.80 7.03 7.50
N LYS A 128 8.82 7.04 6.16
CA LYS A 128 9.30 8.17 5.38
C LYS A 128 8.44 9.42 5.61
N ALA A 129 7.12 9.26 5.65
CA ALA A 129 6.21 10.35 5.95
C ALA A 129 6.37 10.89 7.39
N GLN A 130 6.63 10.01 8.37
CA GLN A 130 6.94 10.42 9.75
C GLN A 130 8.25 11.22 9.84
N ARG A 131 9.31 10.81 9.14
CA ARG A 131 10.57 11.58 9.09
C ARG A 131 10.38 12.96 8.47
N LEU A 132 9.60 13.03 7.39
CA LEU A 132 9.21 14.29 6.76
C LEU A 132 8.45 15.19 7.76
N ALA A 133 7.59 14.60 8.61
CA ALA A 133 6.88 15.36 9.64
C ALA A 133 7.84 15.96 10.67
N VAL A 134 8.79 15.17 11.20
CA VAL A 134 9.81 15.68 12.12
C VAL A 134 10.60 16.83 11.50
N GLU A 135 11.06 16.67 10.26
CA GLU A 135 11.81 17.71 9.55
C GLU A 135 11.00 19.01 9.39
N ARG A 136 9.71 18.89 9.03
CA ARG A 136 8.83 20.06 8.85
C ARG A 136 8.40 20.72 10.14
N GLU A 137 8.25 19.95 11.22
CA GLU A 137 8.00 20.51 12.55
C GLU A 137 9.23 21.21 13.10
N ALA A 138 10.43 20.68 12.85
CA ALA A 138 11.71 21.27 13.25
C ALA A 138 12.10 22.50 12.41
N ALA A 139 11.72 22.57 11.12
CA ALA A 139 12.07 23.67 10.22
C ALA A 139 11.21 24.94 10.40
N TYR A 140 10.27 24.95 11.33
CA TYR A 140 9.42 26.11 11.58
C TYR A 140 10.17 27.21 12.33
N ALA A 141 10.34 28.35 11.65
CA ALA A 141 10.64 29.61 12.32
C ALA A 141 9.30 30.28 12.70
N PRO A 142 9.12 30.75 13.95
CA PRO A 142 7.96 31.56 14.30
C PRO A 142 7.87 32.72 13.31
N PHE A 143 6.68 32.93 12.76
CA PHE A 143 6.42 34.01 11.82
C PHE A 143 6.48 35.32 12.61
N ILE A 144 7.69 35.89 12.76
CA ILE A 144 7.88 37.20 13.38
C ILE A 144 7.20 38.20 12.44
N THR A 145 5.99 38.62 12.77
CA THR A 145 5.43 39.83 12.20
C THR A 145 6.34 40.97 12.65
N GLN A 146 7.27 41.41 11.80
CA GLN A 146 8.08 42.60 11.99
C GLN A 146 7.26 43.91 12.05
N ALA A 147 5.96 43.83 12.32
CA ALA A 147 5.04 44.96 12.40
C ALA A 147 5.19 45.77 13.70
N GLY A 148 6.06 45.38 14.62
CA GLY A 148 6.24 46.02 15.93
C GLY A 148 7.51 46.84 16.11
N LEU A 149 8.38 47.00 15.10
CA LEU A 149 9.56 47.88 15.24
C LEU A 149 9.10 49.35 15.09
N PRO A 150 9.17 50.19 16.14
CA PRO A 150 8.88 51.60 15.98
C PRO A 150 9.95 52.22 15.09
N GLN A 151 9.50 52.67 13.92
CA GLN A 151 10.25 53.53 13.01
C GLN A 151 10.76 54.73 13.82
N SER A 152 12.09 54.82 13.95
CA SER A 152 12.86 55.92 14.55
C SER A 152 12.12 57.26 14.47
N TYR A 153 11.63 57.76 15.60
CA TYR A 153 10.98 59.05 15.69
C TYR A 153 12.02 60.16 15.47
N ASN A 154 11.83 60.93 14.38
CA ASN A 154 12.61 62.11 14.08
C ASN A 154 12.40 63.16 15.19
N SER A 155 13.47 63.44 15.95
CA SER A 155 13.50 64.52 16.93
C SER A 155 13.34 65.88 16.23
N SER A 156 12.22 66.56 16.48
CA SER A 156 12.01 67.97 16.13
C SER A 156 11.96 68.78 17.41
N GLU A 157 12.86 69.76 17.55
CA GLU A 157 12.96 70.67 18.68
C GLU A 157 11.70 71.54 18.84
N VAL A 158 11.07 71.60 20.02
CA VAL A 158 10.36 72.81 20.50
C VAL A 158 10.37 72.92 22.04
N ASN A 159 11.14 73.89 22.51
CA ASN A 159 10.97 74.73 23.70
C ASN A 159 9.59 74.65 24.41
N ASN A 160 9.50 74.16 25.65
CA ASN A 160 8.43 74.48 26.62
C ASN A 160 8.74 73.98 28.05
N GLY A 161 8.24 74.70 29.07
CA GLY A 161 8.68 74.67 30.48
C GLY A 161 8.67 73.34 31.24
N ALA A 162 9.37 73.36 32.38
CA ALA A 162 9.76 72.19 33.20
C ALA A 162 8.63 71.22 33.59
N ASP A 163 7.38 71.68 33.74
CA ASP A 163 6.24 70.81 34.06
C ASP A 163 5.80 69.93 32.87
N LYS A 164 5.87 70.42 31.63
CA LYS A 164 5.54 69.62 30.43
C LYS A 164 6.58 68.55 30.15
N LEU A 165 7.85 68.80 30.51
CA LEU A 165 8.94 67.82 30.36
C LEU A 165 8.76 66.62 31.30
N ALA A 166 8.22 66.85 32.50
CA ALA A 166 7.92 65.81 33.48
C ALA A 166 6.74 64.92 33.02
N GLU A 167 5.67 65.52 32.51
CA GLU A 167 4.53 64.79 31.92
C GLU A 167 4.97 63.97 30.69
N GLN A 168 5.76 64.57 29.79
CA GLN A 168 6.24 63.89 28.58
C GLN A 168 7.18 62.72 28.91
N ARG A 169 8.01 62.84 29.96
CA ARG A 169 8.83 61.72 30.48
C ARG A 169 7.98 60.60 31.07
N THR A 170 6.91 60.94 31.78
CA THR A 170 5.98 59.96 32.38
C THR A 170 5.26 59.18 31.28
N GLN A 171 4.80 59.87 30.24
CA GLN A 171 4.15 59.27 29.07
C GLN A 171 5.08 58.33 28.29
N LEU A 172 6.36 58.68 28.16
CA LEU A 172 7.37 57.84 27.50
C LEU A 172 7.68 56.57 28.32
N LEU A 173 7.76 56.69 29.65
CA LEU A 173 7.91 55.54 30.54
C LEU A 173 6.69 54.62 30.50
N GLU A 174 5.49 55.18 30.42
CA GLU A 174 4.24 54.41 30.33
C GLU A 174 4.12 53.69 28.98
N SER A 175 4.46 54.36 27.87
CA SER A 175 4.57 53.75 26.54
C SER A 175 5.56 52.57 26.53
N ARG A 176 6.77 52.78 27.09
CA ARG A 176 7.79 51.72 27.22
C ARG A 176 7.30 50.55 28.08
N ARG A 177 6.47 50.82 29.08
CA ARG A 177 5.90 49.78 29.96
C ARG A 177 4.82 48.97 29.24
N GLN A 178 3.97 49.61 28.43
CA GLN A 178 3.03 48.93 27.54
C GLN A 178 3.74 48.08 26.48
N GLU A 179 4.81 48.59 25.89
CA GLU A 179 5.65 47.86 24.92
C GLU A 179 6.26 46.60 25.55
N LEU A 180 6.79 46.69 26.78
CA LEU A 180 7.30 45.53 27.52
C LEU A 180 6.21 44.50 27.81
N VAL A 181 5.00 44.92 28.18
CA VAL A 181 3.87 44.00 28.40
C VAL A 181 3.43 43.34 27.10
N PHE A 182 3.46 44.05 25.98
CA PHE A 182 3.15 43.48 24.67
C PHE A 182 4.18 42.42 24.26
N LEU A 183 5.47 42.75 24.40
CA LEU A 183 6.58 41.83 24.17
C LEU A 183 6.51 40.60 25.10
N ASP A 184 6.15 40.78 26.37
CA ASP A 184 6.00 39.67 27.33
C ASP A 184 4.86 38.73 26.93
N ASN A 185 3.71 39.27 26.49
CA ASN A 185 2.62 38.46 25.94
C ASN A 185 3.01 37.73 24.64
N GLU A 186 3.80 38.37 23.77
CA GLU A 186 4.32 37.75 22.55
C GLU A 186 5.33 36.63 22.87
N ILE A 187 6.21 36.84 23.87
CA ILE A 187 7.15 35.83 24.36
C ILE A 187 6.39 34.63 24.94
N VAL A 188 5.40 34.86 25.82
CA VAL A 188 4.59 33.79 26.41
C VAL A 188 3.84 32.99 25.33
N PHE A 189 3.30 33.66 24.33
CA PHE A 189 2.63 33.01 23.21
C PHE A 189 3.60 32.17 22.36
N ASN A 190 4.79 32.71 22.08
CA ASN A 190 5.83 31.99 21.34
C ASN A 190 6.37 30.80 22.12
N GLU A 191 6.56 30.93 23.43
CA GLU A 191 6.98 29.85 24.34
C GLU A 191 5.97 28.70 24.32
N ALA A 192 4.67 29.02 24.41
CA ALA A 192 3.61 28.01 24.34
C ALA A 192 3.58 27.27 22.99
N ILE A 193 3.83 27.97 21.88
CA ILE A 193 3.93 27.34 20.55
C ILE A 193 5.15 26.42 20.46
N ILE A 194 6.29 26.85 21.02
CA ILE A 194 7.52 26.05 21.03
C ILE A 194 7.33 24.79 21.86
N GLU A 195 6.72 24.91 23.05
CA GLU A 195 6.46 23.77 23.93
C GLU A 195 5.50 22.74 23.28
N GLU A 196 4.45 23.20 22.61
CA GLU A 196 3.55 22.34 21.82
C GLU A 196 4.31 21.57 20.73
N ARG A 197 5.27 22.22 20.04
CA ARG A 197 6.09 21.56 19.01
C ARG A 197 7.00 20.49 19.61
N ASP A 198 7.71 20.81 20.69
CA ASP A 198 8.66 19.88 21.29
C ASP A 198 7.95 18.62 21.79
N GLN A 199 6.75 18.77 22.36
CA GLN A 199 5.89 17.64 22.70
C GLN A 199 5.47 16.85 21.44
N GLY A 200 5.05 17.55 20.38
CA GLY A 200 4.72 16.92 19.09
C GLY A 200 5.84 16.05 18.53
N ILE A 201 7.07 16.59 18.49
CA ILE A 201 8.27 15.88 18.01
C ILE A 201 8.57 14.65 18.87
N GLN A 202 8.51 14.76 20.20
CA GLN A 202 8.72 13.63 21.10
C GLN A 202 7.71 12.51 20.86
N GLU A 203 6.44 12.85 20.68
CA GLU A 203 5.41 11.87 20.33
C GLU A 203 5.69 11.20 18.97
N ILE A 204 6.16 11.97 17.97
CA ILE A 204 6.51 11.39 16.66
C ILE A 204 7.63 10.36 16.85
N GLN A 205 8.63 10.70 17.66
CA GLN A 205 9.77 9.83 17.91
C GLN A 205 9.36 8.53 18.64
N HIS A 206 8.47 8.63 19.62
CA HIS A 206 7.90 7.46 20.29
C HIS A 206 7.17 6.54 19.30
N GLN A 207 6.31 7.10 18.45
CA GLN A 207 5.55 6.31 17.47
C GLN A 207 6.42 5.72 16.36
N ILE A 208 7.50 6.41 15.93
CA ILE A 208 8.50 5.84 15.01
C ILE A 208 9.12 4.58 15.63
N THR A 209 9.40 4.61 16.94
CA THR A 209 10.01 3.50 17.66
C THR A 209 9.05 2.31 17.71
N GLU A 210 7.78 2.55 18.06
CA GLU A 210 6.73 1.54 18.08
C GLU A 210 6.50 0.88 16.70
N VAL A 211 6.43 1.68 15.64
CA VAL A 211 6.30 1.15 14.26
C VAL A 211 7.56 0.38 13.84
N ASN A 212 8.75 0.77 14.34
CA ASN A 212 10.00 0.06 14.06
C ASN A 212 10.00 -1.36 14.66
N GLU A 213 9.45 -1.53 15.86
CA GLU A 213 9.30 -2.85 16.48
C GLU A 213 8.38 -3.74 15.65
N ILE A 214 7.22 -3.21 15.23
CA ILE A 214 6.30 -3.93 14.33
C ILE A 214 6.99 -4.28 13.00
N PHE A 215 7.82 -3.38 12.47
CA PHE A 215 8.57 -3.62 11.25
C PHE A 215 9.57 -4.78 11.38
N LYS A 216 10.25 -4.90 12.53
CA LYS A 216 11.16 -6.01 12.81
C LYS A 216 10.39 -7.33 12.93
N ASP A 217 9.28 -7.34 13.65
CA ASP A 217 8.41 -8.51 13.77
C ASP A 217 7.92 -9.00 12.40
N LEU A 218 7.54 -8.06 11.52
CA LEU A 218 7.08 -8.37 10.18
C LEU A 218 8.21 -8.87 9.27
N ALA A 219 9.44 -8.38 9.43
CA ALA A 219 10.56 -8.84 8.63
C ALA A 219 10.83 -10.33 8.84
N VAL A 220 10.67 -10.84 10.07
CA VAL A 220 10.76 -12.28 10.38
C VAL A 220 9.63 -13.03 9.67
N LEU A 221 8.39 -12.54 9.82
CA LEU A 221 7.19 -13.14 9.21
C LEU A 221 7.23 -13.20 7.68
N VAL A 222 7.81 -12.19 7.03
CA VAL A 222 7.96 -12.11 5.57
C VAL A 222 9.13 -12.95 5.08
N HIS A 223 10.24 -13.03 5.82
CA HIS A 223 11.40 -13.82 5.41
C HIS A 223 11.07 -15.32 5.31
N ASP A 224 10.35 -15.85 6.30
CA ASP A 224 9.93 -17.25 6.32
C ASP A 224 8.95 -17.60 5.19
N GLN A 225 8.22 -16.61 4.67
CA GLN A 225 7.26 -16.77 3.57
C GLN A 225 7.81 -16.37 2.19
N GLY A 226 8.90 -15.60 2.13
CA GLY A 226 9.48 -15.05 0.91
C GLY A 226 10.16 -16.08 0.01
N ALA A 227 10.78 -17.11 0.60
CA ALA A 227 11.38 -18.21 -0.15
C ALA A 227 10.35 -18.96 -1.03
N MET A 228 9.09 -19.07 -0.56
CA MET A 228 8.01 -19.67 -1.36
C MET A 228 7.57 -18.77 -2.52
N ILE A 229 7.53 -17.43 -2.33
CA ILE A 229 7.15 -16.50 -3.40
C ILE A 229 8.20 -16.48 -4.51
N ASP A 230 9.49 -16.44 -4.16
CA ASP A 230 10.57 -16.39 -5.14
C ASP A 230 10.57 -17.65 -6.05
N ASP A 231 10.27 -18.82 -5.49
CA ASP A 231 10.07 -20.05 -6.27
C ASP A 231 8.90 -19.92 -7.24
N ILE A 232 7.85 -19.18 -6.91
CA ILE A 232 6.65 -19.02 -7.75
C ILE A 232 6.86 -18.00 -8.86
N ASP A 233 7.52 -16.89 -8.59
CA ASP A 233 7.93 -15.96 -9.65
C ASP A 233 8.76 -16.73 -10.68
N SER A 234 9.65 -17.63 -10.22
CA SER A 234 10.37 -18.55 -11.10
C SER A 234 9.46 -19.53 -11.86
N HIS A 235 8.44 -20.12 -11.20
CA HIS A 235 7.51 -21.05 -11.86
C HIS A 235 6.59 -20.36 -12.87
N ILE A 236 6.16 -19.13 -12.60
CA ILE A 236 5.36 -18.32 -13.51
C ILE A 236 6.19 -17.90 -14.72
N GLU A 237 7.42 -17.42 -14.51
CA GLU A 237 8.36 -17.10 -15.59
C GLU A 237 8.61 -18.34 -16.46
N ASN A 238 8.85 -19.49 -15.85
CA ASN A 238 9.02 -20.76 -16.57
C ASN A 238 7.77 -21.16 -17.36
N ALA A 239 6.57 -20.98 -16.80
CA ALA A 239 5.31 -21.27 -17.51
C ALA A 239 5.07 -20.31 -18.69
N VAL A 240 5.41 -19.03 -18.54
CA VAL A 240 5.36 -18.03 -19.62
C VAL A 240 6.32 -18.40 -20.74
N VAL A 241 7.57 -18.77 -20.40
CA VAL A 241 8.58 -19.22 -21.36
C VAL A 241 8.13 -20.51 -22.07
N ALA A 242 7.58 -21.49 -21.33
CA ALA A 242 7.05 -22.72 -21.92
C ALA A 242 5.88 -22.43 -22.88
N THR A 243 5.01 -21.48 -22.54
CA THR A 243 3.86 -21.09 -23.39
C THR A 243 4.32 -20.34 -24.63
N SER A 244 5.33 -19.46 -24.54
CA SER A 244 5.91 -18.81 -25.72
C SER A 244 6.57 -19.82 -26.65
N GLN A 245 7.31 -20.78 -26.09
CA GLN A 245 7.91 -21.87 -26.88
C GLN A 245 6.83 -22.74 -27.54
N ALA A 246 5.75 -23.08 -26.82
CA ALA A 246 4.62 -23.82 -27.38
C ALA A 246 3.96 -23.06 -28.54
N LYS A 247 3.79 -21.74 -28.42
CA LYS A 247 3.26 -20.90 -29.50
C LYS A 247 4.16 -20.93 -30.75
N ASP A 248 5.48 -20.88 -30.57
CA ASP A 248 6.42 -20.97 -31.68
C ASP A 248 6.36 -22.35 -32.36
N LEU A 249 6.27 -23.43 -31.57
CA LEU A 249 6.12 -24.79 -32.09
C LEU A 249 4.81 -24.97 -32.88
N VAL A 250 3.69 -24.46 -32.38
CA VAL A 250 2.41 -24.48 -33.10
C VAL A 250 2.50 -23.71 -34.41
N THR A 251 3.16 -22.54 -34.40
CA THR A 251 3.36 -21.73 -35.62
C THR A 251 4.20 -22.48 -36.66
N ARG A 252 5.27 -23.16 -36.23
CA ARG A 252 6.10 -24.00 -37.10
C ARG A 252 5.32 -25.20 -37.64
N PHE A 253 4.52 -25.85 -36.81
CA PHE A 253 3.69 -26.98 -37.22
C PHE A 253 2.67 -26.56 -38.28
N LEU A 254 1.98 -25.42 -38.10
CA LEU A 254 1.03 -24.89 -39.08
C LEU A 254 1.73 -24.50 -40.40
N ALA A 255 2.95 -23.94 -40.33
CA ALA A 255 3.73 -23.64 -41.53
C ALA A 255 4.14 -24.92 -42.28
N ALA A 256 4.58 -25.95 -41.56
CA ALA A 256 4.91 -27.24 -42.14
C ALA A 256 3.69 -27.92 -42.77
N ASP A 257 2.53 -27.88 -42.11
CA ASP A 257 1.28 -28.45 -42.62
C ASP A 257 0.79 -27.74 -43.88
N MET A 258 0.92 -26.40 -43.95
CA MET A 258 0.65 -25.64 -45.17
C MET A 258 1.60 -26.02 -46.31
N LEU A 259 2.89 -26.25 -46.04
CA LEU A 259 3.85 -26.69 -47.04
C LEU A 259 3.55 -28.10 -47.54
N VAL A 260 3.23 -29.04 -46.64
CA VAL A 260 2.87 -30.42 -46.98
C VAL A 260 1.56 -30.48 -47.75
N THR A 261 0.53 -29.75 -47.30
CA THR A 261 -0.76 -29.64 -48.01
C THR A 261 -0.60 -28.99 -49.38
N GLY A 262 0.27 -27.99 -49.50
CA GLY A 262 0.65 -27.38 -50.77
C GLY A 262 1.36 -28.36 -51.71
N TYR A 263 2.27 -29.18 -51.18
CA TYR A 263 3.00 -30.21 -51.93
C TYR A 263 2.07 -31.33 -52.43
N LEU A 264 1.14 -31.77 -51.59
CA LEU A 264 0.14 -32.79 -51.94
C LEU A 264 -0.88 -32.29 -52.97
N ARG A 265 -1.30 -31.01 -52.90
CA ARG A 265 -2.22 -30.42 -53.87
C ARG A 265 -1.58 -30.18 -55.24
N ARG A 266 -0.26 -29.96 -55.30
CA ARG A 266 0.44 -29.65 -56.57
C ARG A 266 0.79 -30.89 -57.40
N GLY A 267 0.64 -32.10 -56.84
CA GLY A 267 0.97 -33.37 -57.50
C GLY A 267 2.47 -33.51 -57.79
N PRO A 268 3.03 -34.73 -57.84
CA PRO A 268 4.41 -34.91 -58.25
C PRO A 268 4.51 -34.56 -59.73
N ALA A 269 5.08 -33.41 -60.05
CA ALA A 269 5.56 -33.15 -61.41
C ALA A 269 6.67 -34.17 -61.68
N HIS A 270 6.35 -35.18 -62.49
CA HIS A 270 7.29 -36.13 -63.05
C HIS A 270 8.29 -35.34 -63.91
N SER A 271 9.47 -35.05 -63.36
CA SER A 271 10.64 -34.68 -64.16
C SER A 271 11.88 -34.98 -63.35
N ASP A 272 12.70 -35.87 -63.93
CA ASP A 272 13.92 -36.44 -63.39
C ASP A 272 14.88 -35.37 -62.86
N ASN A 273 14.95 -35.20 -61.53
CA ASN A 273 16.10 -34.57 -60.90
C ASN A 273 16.19 -34.87 -59.39
N SER A 274 16.39 -36.16 -59.07
CA SER A 274 16.53 -36.67 -57.70
C SER A 274 17.65 -36.01 -56.87
N THR A 275 18.52 -35.22 -57.50
CA THR A 275 19.63 -34.49 -56.88
C THR A 275 19.30 -33.06 -56.46
N CYS A 276 18.18 -32.48 -56.90
CA CYS A 276 17.86 -31.06 -56.65
C CYS A 276 17.06 -30.87 -55.34
N SER A 277 16.12 -31.76 -55.02
CA SER A 277 15.23 -31.59 -53.86
C SER A 277 15.91 -31.80 -52.50
N ILE A 278 16.95 -32.64 -52.43
CA ILE A 278 17.72 -32.86 -51.18
C ILE A 278 18.57 -31.63 -50.83
N LYS A 279 19.07 -30.89 -51.84
CA LYS A 279 19.85 -29.66 -51.61
C LYS A 279 18.99 -28.50 -51.13
N ALA A 280 17.73 -28.43 -51.56
CA ALA A 280 16.79 -27.41 -51.10
C ALA A 280 16.39 -27.58 -49.63
N TRP A 281 16.26 -28.82 -49.14
CA TRP A 281 16.01 -29.08 -47.71
C TRP A 281 17.22 -28.75 -46.83
N LYS A 282 18.44 -29.04 -47.29
CA LYS A 282 19.67 -28.79 -46.52
C LYS A 282 20.05 -27.31 -46.41
N ALA A 283 19.48 -26.43 -47.24
CA ALA A 283 19.73 -24.99 -47.22
C ALA A 283 18.78 -24.20 -46.30
N ALA A 284 17.76 -24.85 -45.71
CA ALA A 284 16.75 -24.20 -44.87
C ALA A 284 17.01 -24.34 -43.35
N GLU A 285 18.07 -25.01 -42.93
CA GLU A 285 18.42 -25.18 -41.51
C GLU A 285 19.85 -24.71 -41.22
N PRO A 286 20.06 -23.55 -40.59
CA PRO A 286 21.32 -23.25 -39.93
C PRO A 286 21.25 -23.78 -38.49
N GLY A 287 21.93 -24.91 -38.21
CA GLY A 287 22.35 -25.24 -36.84
C GLY A 287 21.96 -26.60 -36.24
N MET A 288 21.72 -27.65 -37.02
CA MET A 288 21.48 -29.00 -36.46
C MET A 288 22.73 -29.89 -36.58
N ASP A 289 23.25 -30.34 -35.43
CA ASP A 289 24.37 -31.27 -35.26
C ASP A 289 24.06 -32.66 -35.87
N PRO A 290 24.97 -33.32 -36.60
CA PRO A 290 24.65 -34.57 -37.31
C PRO A 290 24.86 -35.78 -36.39
N GLY A 291 23.91 -36.03 -35.47
CA GLY A 291 24.12 -37.01 -34.41
C GLY A 291 22.99 -38.00 -34.11
N ILE A 292 21.89 -38.06 -34.87
CA ILE A 292 20.79 -39.00 -34.57
C ILE A 292 20.42 -39.80 -35.83
N ARG A 293 20.99 -41.01 -35.90
CA ARG A 293 20.68 -42.04 -36.88
C ARG A 293 19.51 -42.87 -36.35
N LEU A 294 18.28 -42.51 -36.70
CA LEU A 294 17.12 -43.38 -36.49
C LEU A 294 17.07 -44.39 -37.63
N ASP A 295 17.51 -45.61 -37.33
CA ASP A 295 17.35 -46.79 -38.17
C ASP A 295 15.88 -47.20 -38.14
N VAL A 296 15.17 -46.96 -39.24
CA VAL A 296 13.81 -47.45 -39.46
C VAL A 296 13.91 -48.60 -40.46
N SER A 297 14.31 -49.77 -39.97
CA SER A 297 14.10 -51.01 -40.70
C SER A 297 12.60 -51.35 -40.66
N ARG A 298 12.01 -51.42 -41.86
CA ARG A 298 10.62 -51.79 -42.12
C ARG A 298 10.35 -53.23 -41.68
N ARG A 299 9.06 -53.46 -41.38
CA ARG A 299 8.37 -54.76 -41.31
C ARG A 299 8.87 -55.80 -42.29
#